data_AF-A0A6L9YH93-F1
#
_entry.id   AF-A0A6L9YH93-F1
#
_cell.length_a   1.000
_cell.length_b   1.000
_cell.length_c   1.000
_cell.angle_alpha   90.00
_cell.angle_beta   90.00
_cell.angle_gamma   90.00
#
_symmetry.space_group_name_H-M   'P 1'
#
loop_
_entity.id
_entity.type
_entity.pdbx_description
1 polymer ?
#
loop_
_entity_poly.entity_id
_entity_poly.type
_entity_poly.pdbx_seq_one_letter_code
_entity_poly.pdbx_strand_id
1 'polypeptide(L)'
;MSQPKDGRLVWNHSTHIQGLIPVLQRLTDYPGIQTITPAVLGRARSHCPKLQLKVSVPIRGGFKVIARSGKSFQEVFILTNLSKVELEKAIAQSIKR
;
A
#
# COMPACT_ATOMS: atom_id res chain seq x y z
N MET A 1 -6.33 25.45 11.27
CA MET A 1 -7.10 24.23 11.53
C MET A 1 -6.35 23.06 10.91
N SER A 2 -5.76 22.20 11.75
CA SER A 2 -4.99 21.03 11.32
C SER A 2 -5.93 20.01 10.67
N GLN A 3 -5.80 19.83 9.35
CA GLN A 3 -6.47 18.75 8.62
C GLN A 3 -6.13 17.41 9.32
N PRO A 4 -7.11 16.55 9.63
CA PRO A 4 -6.83 15.25 10.23
C PRO A 4 -5.94 14.46 9.25
N LYS A 5 -4.74 14.10 9.72
CA LYS A 5 -3.68 13.44 8.93
C LYS A 5 -3.86 11.94 8.82
N ASP A 6 -5.01 11.40 9.17
CA ASP A 6 -5.07 9.98 9.54
C ASP A 6 -5.82 9.19 8.47
N GLY A 7 -5.11 8.86 7.40
CA GLY A 7 -5.50 7.70 6.59
C GLY A 7 -5.65 6.49 7.52
N ARG A 8 -6.67 5.66 7.32
CA ARG A 8 -6.93 4.52 8.20
C ARG A 8 -6.29 3.24 7.66
N LEU A 9 -5.35 2.65 8.39
CA LEU A 9 -4.88 1.29 8.09
C LEU A 9 -5.81 0.27 8.74
N VAL A 10 -6.46 -0.57 7.94
CA VAL A 10 -7.34 -1.63 8.44
C VAL A 10 -6.51 -2.81 8.91
N TRP A 11 -6.51 -3.07 10.20
CA TRP A 11 -5.90 -4.27 10.77
C TRP A 11 -6.87 -5.45 10.63
N ASN A 12 -6.45 -6.46 9.90
CA ASN A 12 -7.12 -7.75 9.82
C ASN A 12 -6.25 -8.82 10.52
N HIS A 13 -6.79 -10.02 10.70
CA HIS A 13 -6.03 -11.17 11.20
C HIS A 13 -5.13 -11.81 10.11
N SER A 14 -4.89 -11.12 8.99
CA SER A 14 -4.16 -11.71 7.86
C SER A 14 -2.65 -11.72 8.13
N THR A 15 -1.99 -12.70 7.54
CA THR A 15 -0.54 -12.69 7.41
C THR A 15 -0.11 -11.58 6.46
N HIS A 16 0.88 -10.79 6.86
CA HIS A 16 1.42 -9.71 6.05
C HIS A 16 2.82 -10.05 5.56
N ILE A 17 3.15 -9.60 4.35
CA ILE A 17 4.53 -9.68 3.85
C ILE A 17 5.43 -8.88 4.79
N GLN A 18 6.60 -9.44 5.10
CA GLN A 18 7.59 -8.78 5.95
C GLN A 18 7.93 -7.38 5.43
N GLY A 19 7.88 -6.40 6.34
CA GLY A 19 8.15 -4.99 6.03
C GLY A 19 6.99 -4.22 5.40
N LEU A 20 5.87 -4.87 5.06
CA LEU A 20 4.72 -4.18 4.45
C LEU A 20 4.02 -3.22 5.42
N ILE A 21 3.70 -3.67 6.63
CA ILE A 21 2.94 -2.88 7.61
C ILE A 21 3.60 -1.52 7.91
N PRO A 22 4.91 -1.44 8.21
CA PRO A 22 5.57 -0.14 8.42
C PRO A 22 5.46 0.81 7.22
N VAL A 23 5.52 0.30 5.98
CA VAL A 23 5.34 1.12 4.77
C VAL A 23 3.91 1.64 4.67
N LEU A 24 2.92 0.80 4.96
CA LEU A 24 1.50 1.18 4.93
C LEU A 24 1.16 2.21 6.01
N GLN A 25 1.71 2.07 7.22
CA GLN A 25 1.58 3.07 8.29
C GLN A 25 2.21 4.41 7.91
N ARG A 26 3.34 4.42 7.21
CA ARG A 26 3.89 5.69 6.70
C ARG A 26 3.03 6.29 5.60
N LEU A 27 2.36 5.45 4.82
CA LEU A 27 1.49 5.90 3.74
C LEU A 27 0.18 6.51 4.28
N THR A 28 -0.29 6.09 5.47
CA THR A 28 -1.47 6.71 6.09
C THR A 28 -1.27 8.17 6.46
N ASP A 29 -0.03 8.58 6.71
CA ASP A 29 0.32 9.98 7.02
C ASP A 29 0.30 10.89 5.78
N TYR A 30 0.18 10.31 4.57
CA TYR A 30 0.24 11.06 3.32
C TYR A 30 -1.12 11.73 3.02
N PRO A 31 -1.16 13.06 2.77
CA PRO A 31 -2.41 13.76 2.48
C PRO A 31 -3.16 13.17 1.28
N GLY A 32 -4.47 12.92 1.46
CA GLY A 32 -5.33 12.36 0.41
C GLY A 32 -5.50 10.84 0.48
N ILE A 33 -4.71 10.13 1.30
CA ILE A 33 -4.95 8.73 1.65
C ILE A 33 -6.07 8.65 2.69
N GLN A 34 -7.10 7.85 2.41
CA GLN A 34 -8.28 7.73 3.29
C GLN A 34 -8.31 6.39 4.01
N THR A 35 -8.13 5.29 3.29
CA THR A 35 -8.14 3.94 3.88
C THR A 35 -7.21 3.04 3.11
N ILE A 36 -6.43 2.26 3.85
CA ILE A 36 -5.56 1.22 3.33
C ILE A 36 -6.04 -0.12 3.90
N THR A 37 -6.38 -1.05 3.03
CA THR A 37 -6.86 -2.39 3.40
C THR A 37 -5.93 -3.45 2.81
N PRO A 38 -5.09 -4.09 3.63
CA PRO A 38 -4.37 -5.29 3.22
C PRO A 38 -5.37 -6.40 2.90
N ALA A 39 -5.10 -7.16 1.85
CA ALA A 39 -5.96 -8.24 1.38
C ALA A 39 -5.13 -9.51 1.14
N VAL A 40 -5.53 -10.28 0.12
CA VAL A 40 -5.00 -11.62 -0.17
C VAL A 40 -3.48 -11.63 -0.24
N LEU A 41 -2.87 -12.53 0.54
CA LEU A 41 -1.49 -12.96 0.43
C LEU A 41 -1.41 -14.20 -0.47
N GLY A 42 -0.48 -14.23 -1.41
CA GLY A 42 -0.27 -15.36 -2.31
C GLY A 42 1.19 -15.55 -2.70
N ARG A 43 1.46 -16.59 -3.50
CA ARG A 43 2.80 -16.88 -4.04
C ARG A 43 3.00 -16.26 -5.42
N ALA A 44 4.11 -15.55 -5.59
CA ALA A 44 4.54 -15.01 -6.87
C ALA A 44 5.39 -16.03 -7.65
N ARG A 45 5.32 -15.98 -8.98
CA ARG A 45 6.12 -16.85 -9.86
C ARG A 45 7.62 -16.54 -9.81
N SER A 46 7.99 -15.26 -9.70
CA SER A 46 9.38 -14.81 -9.65
C SER A 46 9.77 -14.24 -8.29
N HIS A 47 11.05 -14.40 -7.94
CA HIS A 47 11.64 -13.86 -6.72
C HIS A 47 11.83 -12.34 -6.81
N CYS A 48 11.48 -11.61 -5.76
CA CYS A 48 11.65 -10.17 -5.61
C CYS A 48 12.52 -9.90 -4.37
N PRO A 49 13.80 -9.54 -4.52
CA PRO A 49 14.73 -9.48 -3.39
C PRO A 49 14.47 -8.33 -2.40
N LYS A 50 13.71 -7.31 -2.81
CA LYS A 50 13.36 -6.15 -1.98
C LYS A 50 11.84 -5.95 -1.99
N LEU A 51 11.29 -5.39 -0.92
CA LEU A 51 9.89 -5.02 -0.89
C LEU A 51 9.59 -3.98 -1.99
N GLN A 52 8.63 -4.29 -2.85
CA GLN A 52 8.16 -3.41 -3.91
C GLN A 52 6.65 -3.28 -3.83
N LEU A 53 6.13 -2.06 -3.98
CA LEU A 53 4.70 -1.78 -4.09
C LEU A 53 4.45 -1.16 -5.46
N LYS A 54 3.53 -1.75 -6.24
CA LYS A 54 3.18 -1.27 -7.58
C LYS A 54 1.68 -0.99 -7.68
N VAL A 55 1.30 0.20 -8.15
CA VAL A 55 -0.09 0.51 -8.48
C VAL A 55 -0.52 -0.34 -9.69
N SER A 56 -1.57 -1.12 -9.52
CA SER A 56 -2.03 -2.11 -10.50
C SER A 56 -3.20 -1.58 -11.33
N VAL A 57 -4.40 -1.56 -10.75
CA VAL A 57 -5.64 -1.16 -11.45
C VAL A 57 -6.42 -0.15 -10.62
N PRO A 58 -7.14 0.79 -11.25
CA PRO A 58 -8.10 1.64 -10.53
C PRO A 58 -9.22 0.78 -9.94
N ILE A 59 -9.74 1.21 -8.80
CA ILE A 59 -10.95 0.68 -8.16
C ILE A 59 -11.90 1.84 -7.88
N ARG A 60 -13.10 1.55 -7.37
CA ARG A 60 -14.02 2.61 -6.93
C ARG A 60 -13.38 3.40 -5.78
N GLY A 61 -13.08 4.67 -6.03
CA GLY A 61 -12.50 5.57 -5.03
C GLY A 61 -11.02 5.37 -4.73
N GLY A 62 -10.24 4.71 -5.60
CA GLY A 62 -8.80 4.60 -5.41
C GLY A 62 -8.12 3.57 -6.29
N PHE A 63 -7.14 2.83 -5.74
CA PHE A 63 -6.35 1.86 -6.50
C PHE A 63 -6.10 0.54 -5.76
N LYS A 64 -5.99 -0.53 -6.54
CA LYS A 64 -5.35 -1.77 -6.11
C LYS A 64 -3.84 -1.63 -6.28
N VAL A 65 -3.10 -1.97 -5.23
CA VAL A 65 -1.64 -2.00 -5.18
C VAL A 65 -1.20 -3.44 -4.90
N ILE A 66 -0.12 -3.86 -5.55
CA ILE A 66 0.51 -5.16 -5.32
C ILE A 66 1.83 -4.94 -4.59
N ALA A 67 1.91 -5.42 -3.35
CA ALA A 67 3.14 -5.55 -2.61
C ALA A 67 3.82 -6.89 -2.97
N ARG A 68 5.13 -6.91 -3.20
CA ARG A 68 5.92 -8.12 -3.47
C ARG A 68 7.19 -8.12 -2.64
N SER A 69 7.54 -9.28 -2.08
CA SER A 69 8.84 -9.54 -1.45
C SER A 69 9.09 -11.04 -1.43
N GLY A 70 10.33 -11.47 -1.68
CA GLY A 70 10.69 -12.86 -1.88
C GLY A 70 9.85 -13.52 -2.98
N LYS A 71 9.25 -14.67 -2.68
CA LYS A 71 8.29 -15.37 -3.56
C LYS A 71 6.84 -15.10 -3.18
N SER A 72 6.55 -14.02 -2.48
CA SER A 72 5.21 -13.66 -2.02
C SER A 72 4.72 -12.38 -2.69
N PHE A 73 3.40 -12.30 -2.88
CA PHE A 73 2.72 -11.05 -3.22
C PHE A 73 1.53 -10.85 -2.28
N GLN A 74 1.19 -9.60 -2.01
CA GLN A 74 0.02 -9.25 -1.23
C GLN A 74 -0.71 -8.10 -1.92
N GLU A 75 -2.02 -8.25 -2.03
CA GLU A 75 -2.88 -7.20 -2.54
C GLU A 75 -3.17 -6.19 -1.43
N VAL A 76 -3.21 -4.91 -1.80
CA VAL A 76 -3.55 -3.81 -0.90
C VAL A 76 -4.51 -2.91 -1.65
N PHE A 77 -5.66 -2.61 -1.06
CA PHE A 77 -6.61 -1.67 -1.62
C PHE A 77 -6.44 -0.32 -0.91
N ILE A 78 -6.28 0.74 -1.68
CA ILE A 78 -6.08 2.08 -1.16
C ILE A 78 -7.20 2.97 -1.68
N LEU A 79 -8.04 3.47 -0.78
CA LEU A 79 -8.99 4.54 -1.07
C LEU A 79 -8.27 5.88 -0.95
N THR A 80 -8.32 6.66 -2.01
CA THR A 80 -7.54 7.89 -2.16
C THR A 80 -8.13 8.77 -3.26
N ASN A 81 -7.97 10.08 -3.09
CA ASN A 81 -8.28 11.07 -4.14
C ASN A 81 -7.05 11.42 -4.99
N LEU A 82 -5.89 10.81 -4.71
CA LEU A 82 -4.68 11.02 -5.48
C LEU A 82 -4.80 10.41 -6.86
N SER A 83 -4.19 11.05 -7.85
CA SER A 83 -3.94 10.44 -9.15
C SER A 83 -2.98 9.25 -9.01
N LYS A 84 -2.95 8.38 -10.03
CA LYS A 84 -2.02 7.25 -10.08
C LYS A 84 -0.57 7.69 -9.87
N VAL A 85 -0.15 8.77 -10.52
CA VAL A 85 1.23 9.29 -10.47
C VAL A 85 1.56 9.81 -9.06
N GLU A 86 0.63 10.51 -8.42
CA GLU A 86 0.81 10.99 -7.03
C GLU A 86 0.88 9.83 -6.04
N LEU A 87 0.05 8.81 -6.20
CA LEU A 87 0.09 7.61 -5.37
C LEU A 87 1.42 6.86 -5.55
N GLU A 88 1.92 6.71 -6.78
CA GLU A 88 3.23 6.10 -7.04
C GLU A 88 4.37 6.88 -6.37
N LYS A 89 4.31 8.22 -6.39
CA LYS A 89 5.28 9.08 -5.68
C LYS A 89 5.19 8.90 -4.16
N ALA A 90 3.98 8.89 -3.60
CA ALA A 90 3.75 8.68 -2.17
C ALA A 90 4.31 7.32 -1.71
N ILE A 91 4.04 6.25 -2.47
CA ILE A 91 4.59 4.91 -2.21
C ILE A 91 6.12 4.93 -2.26
N ALA A 92 6.72 5.56 -3.28
CA ALA A 92 8.16 5.63 -3.41
C ALA A 92 8.82 6.37 -2.23
N GLN A 93 8.17 7.40 -1.70
CA GLN A 93 8.63 8.12 -0.51
C GLN A 93 8.53 7.26 0.75
N SER A 94 7.45 6.51 0.92
CA SER A 94 7.25 5.64 2.09
C SER A 94 8.21 4.45 2.13
N ILE A 95 8.73 3.96 0.99
CA ILE A 95 9.71 2.86 0.95
C ILE A 95 11.14 3.33 1.27
N LYS A 96 11.48 4.59 0.96
CA LYS A 96 12.85 5.12 1.14
C LYS A 96 13.20 5.51 2.59
N ARG A 97 12.20 5.62 3.46
CA ARG A 97 12.35 5.99 4.88
C ARG A 97 12.62 4.79 5.77
#